data_AF-A0A5U6CGB9-F1
#
_entry.id   AF-A0A5U6CGB9-F1
#
_cell.length_a   1.000
_cell.length_b   1.000
_cell.length_c   1.000
_cell.angle_alpha   90.00
_cell.angle_beta   90.00
_cell.angle_gamma   90.00
#
_symmetry.space_group_name_H-M   'P 1'
#
loop_
_entity.id
_entity.type
_entity.pdbx_description
1 polymer ?
#
loop_
_entity_poly.entity_id
_entity_poly.type
_entity_poly.pdbx_seq_one_letter_code
_entity_poly.pdbx_strand_id
1 'polypeptide(L)'
;MDKISSAEIADIMIRKDCYLTVTEITTLAKDKYPHLHVSRVNVNNIIRHFVRSSRAICERDDRVYPRKYWLHGLDGYQFKVRGRTPQFDRLLVKNSNRFIFGKNQTERRELVNMANRLWNEAIKRRGVAV
;
A
#
# COMPACT_ATOMS: atom_id res chain seq x y z
N MET A 1 -10.55 18.59 -16.83
CA MET A 1 -9.38 17.68 -16.73
C MET A 1 -9.47 16.91 -15.44
N ASP A 2 -9.48 15.58 -15.54
CA ASP A 2 -9.57 14.72 -14.36
C ASP A 2 -8.24 14.69 -13.61
N LYS A 3 -8.32 14.64 -12.27
CA LYS A 3 -7.15 14.58 -11.41
C LYS A 3 -6.65 13.15 -11.25
N ILE A 4 -5.34 13.01 -11.08
CA ILE A 4 -4.74 11.74 -10.69
C ILE A 4 -5.19 11.34 -9.27
N SER A 5 -5.51 10.07 -9.11
CA SER A 5 -5.95 9.49 -7.83
C SER A 5 -4.76 9.01 -6.99
N SER A 6 -4.98 8.84 -5.69
CA SER A 6 -3.97 8.21 -4.82
C SER A 6 -3.70 6.75 -5.18
N ALA A 7 -4.68 6.04 -5.75
CA ALA A 7 -4.48 4.66 -6.20
C ALA A 7 -3.46 4.56 -7.34
N GLU A 8 -3.54 5.46 -8.31
CA GLU A 8 -2.60 5.50 -9.44
C GLU A 8 -1.19 5.88 -9.00
N ILE A 9 -1.06 6.82 -8.05
CA ILE A 9 0.24 7.15 -7.45
C ILE A 9 0.83 5.97 -6.68
N ALA A 10 0.01 5.27 -5.89
CA ALA A 10 0.47 4.08 -5.17
C ALA A 10 0.91 2.97 -6.13
N ASP A 11 0.16 2.73 -7.21
CA ASP A 11 0.55 1.76 -8.25
C ASP A 11 1.90 2.09 -8.88
N ILE A 12 2.17 3.38 -9.18
CA ILE A 12 3.48 3.81 -9.70
C ILE A 12 4.59 3.52 -8.68
N MET A 13 4.40 3.91 -7.43
CA MET A 13 5.43 3.75 -6.40
C MET A 13 5.73 2.27 -6.11
N ILE A 14 4.69 1.44 -5.99
CA ILE A 14 4.83 0.00 -5.73
C ILE A 14 5.47 -0.71 -6.92
N ARG A 15 5.08 -0.37 -8.17
CA ARG A 15 5.71 -0.97 -9.37
C ARG A 15 7.17 -0.60 -9.53
N LYS A 16 7.58 0.59 -9.08
CA LYS A 16 8.97 1.04 -9.17
C LYS A 16 9.87 0.42 -8.11
N ASP A 17 9.29 0.07 -6.97
CA ASP A 17 9.94 -0.66 -5.88
C ASP A 17 11.29 -0.06 -5.45
N CYS A 18 11.35 1.27 -5.33
CA CYS A 18 12.55 1.98 -4.91
C CYS A 18 12.24 3.35 -4.30
N TYR A 19 13.27 3.97 -3.74
CA TYR A 19 13.22 5.33 -3.22
C TYR A 19 13.09 6.37 -4.33
N LEU A 20 11.97 7.10 -4.33
CA LEU A 20 11.68 8.15 -5.30
C LEU A 20 11.40 9.49 -4.62
N THR A 21 11.85 10.56 -5.25
CA THR A 21 11.49 11.93 -4.90
C THR A 21 10.07 12.26 -5.38
N VAL A 22 9.45 13.28 -4.77
CA VAL A 22 8.15 13.79 -5.25
C VAL A 22 8.20 14.19 -6.73
N THR A 23 9.33 14.74 -7.18
CA THR A 23 9.52 15.16 -8.57
C THR A 23 9.54 13.96 -9.51
N GLU A 24 10.31 12.91 -9.20
CA GLU A 24 10.36 11.69 -10.01
C GLU A 24 8.99 11.02 -10.10
N ILE A 25 8.27 10.91 -8.98
CA ILE A 25 6.90 10.36 -8.95
C ILE A 25 5.96 11.21 -9.82
N THR A 26 6.10 12.54 -9.78
CA THR A 26 5.30 13.46 -10.59
C THR A 26 5.57 13.27 -12.08
N THR A 27 6.84 13.13 -12.48
CA THR A 27 7.23 12.90 -13.87
C THR A 27 6.69 11.55 -14.36
N LEU A 28 6.92 10.48 -13.61
CA LEU A 28 6.40 9.15 -13.94
C LEU A 28 4.87 9.12 -14.08
N ALA A 29 4.17 9.87 -13.23
CA ALA A 29 2.72 10.00 -13.30
C ALA A 29 2.25 10.75 -14.55
N LYS A 30 2.96 11.81 -14.97
CA LYS A 30 2.66 12.54 -16.20
C LYS A 30 2.90 11.67 -17.43
N ASP A 31 3.99 10.90 -17.44
CA ASP A 31 4.35 10.03 -18.55
C ASP A 31 3.35 8.88 -18.70
N LYS A 32 2.93 8.27 -17.59
CA LYS A 32 1.97 7.16 -17.59
C LYS A 32 0.53 7.60 -17.84
N TYR A 33 0.16 8.79 -17.39
CA TYR A 33 -1.20 9.32 -17.49
C TYR A 33 -1.23 10.73 -18.09
N PRO A 34 -0.87 10.90 -19.37
CA PRO A 34 -0.77 12.22 -19.99
C PRO A 34 -2.12 12.96 -20.10
N HIS A 35 -3.22 12.22 -20.06
CA HIS A 35 -4.58 12.75 -20.07
C HIS A 35 -5.07 13.24 -18.69
N LEU A 36 -4.32 12.97 -17.62
CA LEU A 36 -4.68 13.37 -16.26
C LEU A 36 -3.91 14.61 -15.81
N HIS A 37 -4.57 15.43 -15.02
CA HIS A 37 -3.93 16.55 -14.36
C HIS A 37 -3.09 16.07 -13.16
N VAL A 38 -1.78 16.09 -13.34
CA VAL A 38 -0.79 15.74 -12.31
C VAL A 38 -0.04 17.00 -11.87
N SER A 39 -0.21 17.40 -10.61
CA SER A 39 0.52 18.51 -10.01
C SER A 39 1.43 18.02 -8.89
N ARG A 40 2.62 18.61 -8.76
CA ARG A 40 3.59 18.27 -7.71
C ARG A 40 2.99 18.45 -6.31
N VAL A 41 2.13 19.45 -6.13
CA VAL A 41 1.41 19.71 -4.87
C VAL A 41 0.45 18.57 -4.53
N ASN A 42 -0.31 18.08 -5.51
CA ASN A 42 -1.23 16.95 -5.32
C ASN A 42 -0.46 15.67 -4.97
N VAL A 43 0.62 15.38 -5.70
CA VAL A 43 1.48 14.21 -5.45
C VAL A 43 2.09 14.27 -4.05
N ASN A 44 2.62 15.43 -3.65
CA ASN A 44 3.15 15.63 -2.29
C ASN A 44 2.08 15.39 -1.20
N ASN A 45 0.85 15.89 -1.39
CA ASN A 45 -0.25 15.66 -0.46
C ASN A 45 -0.58 14.16 -0.35
N ILE A 46 -0.62 13.44 -1.47
CA ILE A 46 -0.88 12.00 -1.51
C ILE A 46 0.20 11.22 -0.75
N ILE A 47 1.48 11.50 -1.03
CA ILE A 47 2.61 10.84 -0.35
C ILE A 47 2.58 11.12 1.16
N ARG A 48 2.28 12.36 1.57
CA ARG A 48 2.11 12.70 2.98
C ARG A 48 1.00 11.91 3.66
N HIS A 49 -0.07 11.56 2.94
CA HIS A 49 -1.10 10.67 3.49
C HIS A 49 -0.62 9.24 3.65
N PHE A 50 0.16 8.71 2.72
CA PHE A 50 0.75 7.38 2.86
C PHE A 50 1.70 7.29 4.05
N VAL A 51 2.63 8.24 4.19
CA VAL A 51 3.58 8.29 5.31
C VAL A 51 2.88 8.34 6.68
N ARG A 52 1.70 8.96 6.77
CA ARG A 52 0.94 9.09 8.02
C ARG A 52 -0.04 7.95 8.27
N SER A 53 -0.27 7.08 7.28
CA SER A 53 -1.27 6.02 7.38
C SER A 53 -0.65 4.76 7.97
N SER A 54 -1.28 4.20 9.00
CA SER A 54 -0.92 2.87 9.51
C SER A 54 -1.20 1.72 8.52
N ARG A 55 -1.92 1.99 7.43
CA ARG A 55 -2.29 1.03 6.40
C ARG A 55 -1.40 1.11 5.16
N ALA A 56 -0.43 2.00 5.16
CA ALA A 56 0.55 2.12 4.08
C ALA A 56 1.95 1.91 4.67
N ILE A 57 2.68 0.95 4.14
CA ILE A 57 4.06 0.68 4.55
C ILE A 57 4.93 1.59 3.70
N CYS A 58 5.11 2.83 4.16
CA CYS A 58 5.82 3.87 3.44
C CYS A 58 7.00 4.37 4.26
N GLU A 59 8.20 4.23 3.70
CA GLU A 59 9.44 4.74 4.27
C GLU A 59 9.80 6.10 3.68
N ARG A 60 10.35 6.97 4.53
CA ARG A 60 10.84 8.28 4.18
C ARG A 60 12.33 8.34 4.51
N ASP A 61 13.14 8.66 3.51
CA ASP A 61 14.56 8.96 3.72
C ASP A 61 14.74 10.46 3.97
N ASP A 62 15.00 10.79 5.23
CA ASP A 62 15.24 12.17 5.70
C ASP A 62 16.71 12.60 5.63
N ARG A 63 17.62 11.70 5.23
CA ARG A 63 19.07 11.98 5.20
C ARG A 63 19.48 12.76 3.95
N VAL A 64 18.60 12.84 2.94
CA VAL A 64 18.89 13.38 1.62
C VAL A 64 17.89 14.48 1.26
N TYR A 65 18.35 15.53 0.59
CA TYR A 65 17.49 16.55 -0.01
C TYR A 65 17.66 16.56 -1.54
N PRO A 66 16.56 16.52 -2.32
CA PRO A 66 15.16 16.40 -1.89
C PRO A 66 14.85 15.03 -1.26
N ARG A 67 13.93 15.02 -0.28
CA ARG A 67 13.51 13.79 0.43
C ARG A 67 13.02 12.71 -0.53
N LYS A 68 13.34 11.46 -0.22
CA LYS A 68 12.89 10.29 -0.97
C LYS A 68 11.88 9.47 -0.19
N TYR A 69 11.02 8.78 -0.92
CA TYR A 69 9.93 7.98 -0.39
C TYR A 69 9.86 6.65 -1.10
N TRP A 70 9.69 5.56 -0.34
CA TRP A 70 9.45 4.23 -0.87
C TRP A 70 8.14 3.70 -0.29
N LEU A 71 7.23 3.26 -1.15
CA LEU A 71 5.99 2.59 -0.74
C LEU A 71 6.15 1.10 -1.00
N HIS A 72 6.41 0.33 0.06
CA HIS A 72 6.57 -1.12 0.03
C HIS A 72 5.27 -1.83 -0.29
N GLY A 73 4.16 -1.32 0.25
CA GLY A 73 2.87 -1.95 0.08
C GLY A 73 1.76 -1.28 0.88
N LEU A 74 0.56 -1.82 0.72
CA LEU A 74 -0.66 -1.33 1.36
C LEU A 74 -1.37 -2.49 2.05
N ASP A 75 -1.71 -2.30 3.33
CA ASP A 75 -2.45 -3.28 4.12
C ASP A 75 -3.86 -2.75 4.41
N GLY A 76 -4.83 -3.21 3.62
CA GLY A 76 -6.23 -2.78 3.78
C GLY A 76 -6.47 -1.29 3.54
N TYR A 77 -5.59 -0.64 2.77
CA TYR A 77 -5.70 0.79 2.50
C TYR A 77 -7.00 1.13 1.74
N GLN A 78 -7.73 2.11 2.24
CA GLN A 78 -8.98 2.57 1.64
C GLN A 78 -8.72 3.82 0.80
N PHE A 79 -8.86 3.68 -0.51
CA PHE A 79 -8.73 4.81 -1.43
C PHE A 79 -10.02 5.61 -1.44
N LYS A 80 -9.93 6.88 -1.02
CA LYS A 80 -11.02 7.83 -1.18
C LYS A 80 -11.10 8.26 -2.64
N VAL A 81 -12.08 7.73 -3.36
CA VAL A 81 -12.39 8.15 -4.73
C VAL A 81 -13.14 9.49 -4.66
N ARG A 82 -12.59 10.53 -5.30
CA ARG A 82 -13.22 11.84 -5.43
C ARG A 82 -13.23 12.23 -6.91
N GLY A 83 -14.42 12.32 -7.50
CA GLY A 83 -14.57 12.50 -8.94
C GLY A 83 -14.40 11.17 -9.69
N ARG A 84 -13.44 11.10 -10.60
CA ARG A 84 -13.19 9.91 -11.44
C ARG A 84 -12.75 8.71 -10.59
N THR A 85 -13.41 7.58 -10.82
CA THR A 85 -12.99 6.28 -10.29
C THR A 85 -11.83 5.72 -11.11
N PRO A 86 -10.66 5.44 -10.49
CA PRO A 86 -9.57 4.79 -11.20
C PRO A 86 -9.94 3.34 -11.54
N GLN A 87 -9.38 2.83 -12.64
CA GLN A 87 -9.60 1.44 -13.08
C GLN A 87 -8.79 0.48 -12.19
N PHE A 88 -9.33 0.14 -11.02
CA PHE A 88 -8.65 -0.70 -10.02
C PHE A 88 -8.21 -2.06 -10.55
N ASP A 89 -8.91 -2.65 -11.53
CA ASP A 89 -8.56 -3.94 -12.13
C ASP A 89 -7.20 -3.94 -12.85
N ARG A 90 -6.74 -2.76 -13.28
CA ARG A 90 -5.45 -2.59 -13.98
C ARG A 90 -4.32 -2.17 -13.04
N LEU A 91 -4.65 -1.85 -11.79
CA LEU A 91 -3.68 -1.41 -10.78
C LEU A 91 -3.24 -2.60 -9.92
N LEU A 92 -2.00 -2.56 -9.43
CA LEU A 92 -1.53 -3.52 -8.42
C LEU A 92 -2.23 -3.30 -7.07
N VAL A 93 -2.84 -2.14 -6.87
CA VAL A 93 -3.52 -1.77 -5.64
C VAL A 93 -5.01 -2.05 -5.74
N LYS A 94 -5.54 -2.75 -4.74
CA LYS A 94 -6.99 -2.99 -4.60
C LYS A 94 -7.59 -1.98 -3.64
N ASN A 95 -8.81 -1.52 -3.93
CA ASN A 95 -9.53 -0.70 -2.96
C ASN A 95 -10.07 -1.59 -1.84
N SER A 96 -9.56 -1.43 -0.63
CA SER A 96 -10.08 -2.12 0.53
C SER A 96 -11.20 -1.31 1.18
N ASN A 97 -12.16 -1.99 1.79
CA ASN A 97 -13.12 -1.38 2.70
C ASN A 97 -12.91 -1.94 4.13
N ARG A 98 -13.51 -1.28 5.12
CA ARG A 98 -13.37 -1.69 6.53
C ARG A 98 -13.88 -3.12 6.78
N PHE A 99 -14.91 -3.53 6.05
CA PHE A 99 -15.52 -4.86 6.17
C PHE A 99 -14.59 -5.97 5.67
N ILE A 100 -14.05 -5.83 4.46
CA ILE A 100 -13.07 -6.73 3.83
C ILE A 100 -11.82 -6.83 4.69
N PHE A 101 -11.30 -5.69 5.17
CA PHE A 101 -10.14 -5.70 6.05
C PHE A 101 -10.40 -6.46 7.36
N GLY A 102 -11.55 -6.20 8.00
CA GLY A 102 -11.95 -6.90 9.22
C GLY A 102 -12.06 -8.41 8.99
N LYS A 103 -12.69 -8.83 7.89
CA LYS A 103 -12.80 -10.24 7.50
C LYS A 103 -11.43 -10.89 7.32
N ASN A 104 -10.54 -10.26 6.55
CA ASN A 104 -9.18 -10.75 6.31
C ASN A 104 -8.37 -10.84 7.61
N GLN A 105 -8.55 -9.90 8.54
CA GLN A 105 -7.87 -9.91 9.83
C GLN A 105 -8.35 -11.08 10.70
N THR A 106 -9.66 -11.36 10.71
CA THR A 106 -10.24 -12.51 11.41
C THR A 106 -9.72 -13.82 10.82
N GLU A 107 -9.78 -14.00 9.50
CA GLU A 107 -9.26 -15.20 8.81
C GLU A 107 -7.76 -15.41 9.10
N ARG A 108 -6.96 -14.34 9.06
CA ARG A 108 -5.53 -14.41 9.39
C ARG A 108 -5.30 -14.85 10.84
N ARG A 109 -6.12 -14.36 11.78
CA ARG A 109 -6.04 -14.74 13.19
C ARG A 109 -6.43 -16.20 13.40
N GLU A 110 -7.44 -16.69 12.69
CA GLU A 110 -7.85 -18.08 12.71
C GLU A 110 -6.75 -19.00 12.17
N LEU A 111 -6.09 -18.63 11.07
CA LEU A 111 -4.96 -19.37 10.52
C LEU A 111 -3.78 -19.44 11.49
N VAL A 112 -3.43 -18.33 12.14
CA VAL A 112 -2.37 -18.31 13.16
C VAL A 112 -2.73 -19.20 14.35
N ASN A 113 -3.98 -19.15 14.81
CA ASN A 113 -4.45 -20.02 15.88
C ASN A 113 -4.37 -21.50 15.50
N MET A 114 -4.75 -21.84 14.26
CA MET A 114 -4.65 -23.20 13.74
C MET A 114 -3.19 -23.67 13.67
N ALA A 115 -2.29 -22.85 13.12
CA ALA A 115 -0.86 -23.15 13.05
C ALA A 115 -0.27 -23.38 14.45
N ASN A 116 -0.61 -22.54 15.43
CA ASN A 116 -0.18 -22.70 16.81
C ASN A 116 -0.71 -23.99 17.45
N ARG A 117 -1.97 -24.38 17.17
CA ARG A 117 -2.54 -25.65 17.64
C ARG A 117 -1.76 -26.83 17.09
N LEU A 118 -1.54 -26.87 15.77
CA LEU A 118 -0.78 -27.94 15.11
C LEU A 118 0.65 -28.04 15.65
N TRP A 119 1.30 -26.90 15.85
CA TRP A 119 2.64 -26.84 16.43
C TRP A 119 2.68 -27.40 17.85
N ASN A 120 1.74 -26.98 18.70
CA ASN A 120 1.64 -27.44 20.08
C ASN A 120 1.32 -28.95 20.16
N GLU A 121 0.46 -29.46 19.29
CA GLU A 121 0.18 -30.90 19.19
C GLU A 121 1.41 -31.70 18.75
N ALA A 122 2.15 -31.20 17.77
CA ALA A 122 3.39 -31.83 17.32
C ALA A 122 4.45 -31.87 18.43
N ILE A 123 4.61 -30.78 19.19
CA ILE A 123 5.50 -30.74 20.36
C ILE A 123 5.06 -31.73 21.43
N LYS A 124 3.76 -31.77 21.77
CA LYS A 124 3.24 -32.73 22.77
C LYS A 124 3.50 -34.18 22.35
N ARG A 125 3.28 -34.53 21.08
CA ARG A 125 3.58 -35.88 20.57
C ARG A 125 5.07 -36.23 20.67
N ARG A 126 5.97 -35.26 20.49
CA ARG A 126 7.41 -35.45 20.68
C ARG A 126 7.81 -35.55 22.16
N GLY A 127 7.16 -34.82 23.05
CA GLY A 127 7.45 -34.83 24.49
C GLY A 127 6.93 -36.05 25.26
N VAL A 128 6.01 -36.83 24.67
CA VAL A 128 5.49 -38.10 25.24
C VAL A 128 6.28 -39.32 24.73
N ALA A 129 7.23 -39.13 23.80
CA ALA A 129 8.06 -40.18 23.23
C ALA A 129 9.39 -40.42 24.00
N VAL A 130 9.44 -40.05 25.29
CA VAL A 130 10.58 -40.31 26.21
C VAL A 130 10.08 -41.14 27.38
#